data_AF-A0A5J4Q760-F1
#
_entry.id   AF-A0A5J4Q760-F1
#
_cell.length_a   1.000
_cell.length_b   1.000
_cell.length_c   1.000
_cell.angle_alpha   90.00
_cell.angle_beta   90.00
_cell.angle_gamma   90.00
#
_symmetry.space_group_name_H-M   'P 1'
#
loop_
_entity.id
_entity.type
_entity.pdbx_description
1 polymer ?
#
loop_
_entity_poly.entity_id
_entity_poly.type
_entity_poly.pdbx_seq_one_letter_code
_entity_poly.pdbx_strand_id
1 'polypeptide(L)'
;MARKQSIAILPHLIDAGGDVRKKWCIEYSFRNPTTGNMKRFRNYAAFTNIDNAKKRYAIAAELISELSSKIKTGWSPFNEGEKEKRYIYEDELTYSAIAVNYGKLKDSIKTVRFYLSDFLSLKKAEVNAKSY
;
A
#
# COMPACT_ATOMS: atom_id res chain seq x y z
N MET A 1 7.45 -25.42 1.26
CA MET A 1 6.81 -24.35 2.06
C MET A 1 7.03 -23.03 1.36
N ALA A 2 5.97 -22.27 1.06
CA ALA A 2 6.12 -20.96 0.43
C ALA A 2 6.76 -19.96 1.42
N ARG A 3 7.82 -19.25 0.99
CA ARG A 3 8.51 -18.25 1.82
C ARG A 3 7.52 -17.12 2.16
N LYS A 4 7.35 -16.82 3.46
CA LYS A 4 6.57 -15.64 3.90
C LYS A 4 7.16 -14.40 3.23
N GLN A 5 6.34 -13.75 2.43
CA GLN A 5 6.73 -12.55 1.70
C GLN A 5 6.74 -11.35 2.66
N SER A 6 7.75 -10.48 2.53
CA SER A 6 7.81 -9.25 3.33
C SER A 6 6.74 -8.25 2.86
N ILE A 7 6.07 -7.62 3.82
CA ILE A 7 5.01 -6.62 3.58
C ILE A 7 5.62 -5.26 3.25
N ALA A 8 6.73 -4.92 3.90
CA ALA A 8 7.42 -3.65 3.70
C ALA A 8 8.94 -3.85 3.73
N ILE A 9 9.65 -2.96 3.04
CA ILE A 9 11.08 -2.71 3.20
C ILE A 9 11.20 -1.41 3.99
N LEU A 10 11.92 -1.48 5.12
CA LEU A 10 12.10 -0.36 6.03
C LEU A 10 12.75 0.85 5.34
N PRO A 11 12.45 2.07 5.84
CA PRO A 11 13.02 3.29 5.31
C PRO A 11 14.54 3.30 5.46
N HIS A 12 15.22 3.70 4.39
CA HIS A 12 16.67 3.91 4.36
C HIS A 12 17.00 5.22 3.64
N LEU A 13 18.14 5.81 4.00
CA LEU A 13 18.62 7.04 3.40
C LEU A 13 19.40 6.74 2.11
N ILE A 14 19.13 7.53 1.08
CA ILE A 14 19.93 7.63 -0.14
C ILE A 14 20.61 9.00 -0.10
N ASP A 15 21.90 9.02 0.26
CA ASP A 15 22.70 10.23 0.49
C ASP A 15 23.61 10.60 -0.70
N ALA A 16 23.53 9.84 -1.80
CA ALA A 16 24.30 10.05 -3.02
C ALA A 16 25.82 10.23 -2.78
N GLY A 17 26.37 9.56 -1.75
CA GLY A 17 27.78 9.64 -1.37
C GLY A 17 28.14 10.84 -0.48
N GLY A 18 27.17 11.44 0.20
CA GLY A 18 27.39 12.61 1.06
C GLY A 18 27.38 13.95 0.31
N ASP A 19 27.13 13.93 -0.99
CA ASP A 19 27.11 15.13 -1.83
C ASP A 19 25.85 15.96 -1.56
N VAL A 20 26.03 17.11 -0.89
CA VAL A 20 24.94 18.04 -0.56
C VAL A 20 24.27 18.64 -1.81
N ARG A 21 25.03 18.73 -2.91
CA ARG A 21 24.56 19.23 -4.22
C ARG A 21 23.57 18.28 -4.90
N LYS A 22 23.60 17.00 -4.54
CA LYS A 22 22.68 15.99 -5.10
C LYS A 22 21.43 15.88 -4.22
N LYS A 23 20.34 15.41 -4.84
CA LYS A 23 19.06 15.22 -4.15
C LYS A 23 19.15 13.99 -3.25
N TRP A 24 19.08 14.21 -1.94
CA TRP A 24 18.94 13.13 -0.97
C TRP A 24 17.48 12.73 -0.89
N CYS A 25 17.22 11.45 -0.61
CA CYS A 25 15.86 11.00 -0.34
C CYS A 25 15.85 9.87 0.67
N ILE A 26 14.72 9.75 1.36
CA ILE A 26 14.40 8.55 2.12
C ILE A 26 13.56 7.67 1.22
N GLU A 27 14.04 6.45 1.00
CA GLU A 27 13.35 5.43 0.22
C GLU A 27 12.82 4.34 1.17
N TYR A 28 11.55 4.00 0.97
CA TYR A 28 10.93 2.84 1.59
C TYR A 28 10.01 2.17 0.56
N SER A 29 9.68 0.89 0.77
CA SER A 29 8.84 0.17 -0.18
C SER A 29 7.76 -0.62 0.53
N PHE A 30 6.58 -0.67 -0.07
CA PHE A 30 5.45 -1.44 0.44
C PHE A 30 4.90 -2.36 -0.62
N ARG A 31 4.49 -3.55 -0.20
CA ARG A 31 3.80 -4.51 -1.04
C ARG A 31 2.36 -4.06 -1.20
N ASN A 32 1.94 -3.85 -2.44
CA ASN A 32 0.55 -3.53 -2.74
C ASN A 32 -0.31 -4.76 -2.41
N PRO A 33 -1.33 -4.64 -1.55
CA PRO A 33 -2.17 -5.76 -1.16
C PRO A 33 -3.03 -6.31 -2.31
N THR A 34 -3.39 -5.48 -3.30
CA THR A 34 -4.24 -5.88 -4.43
C THR A 34 -3.46 -6.57 -5.55
N THR A 35 -2.29 -6.03 -5.90
CA THR A 35 -1.49 -6.55 -7.03
C THR A 35 -0.38 -7.49 -6.60
N GLY A 36 -0.06 -7.53 -5.31
CA GLY A 36 1.08 -8.28 -4.78
C GLY A 36 2.44 -7.73 -5.18
N ASN A 37 2.52 -6.59 -5.88
CA ASN A 37 3.76 -5.99 -6.36
C ASN A 37 4.35 -5.01 -5.33
N MET A 38 5.67 -4.95 -5.23
CA MET A 38 6.36 -3.98 -4.38
C MET A 38 6.41 -2.61 -5.06
N LYS A 39 5.84 -1.58 -4.40
CA LYS A 39 5.91 -0.19 -4.83
C LYS A 39 6.91 0.57 -3.97
N ARG A 40 7.81 1.30 -4.62
CA ARG A 40 8.81 2.17 -3.98
C ARG A 40 8.22 3.57 -3.77
N PHE A 41 8.51 4.16 -2.62
CA PHE A 41 8.13 5.51 -2.24
C PHE A 41 9.40 6.28 -1.88
N ARG A 42 9.53 7.50 -2.42
CA ARG A 42 10.69 8.37 -2.21
C ARG A 42 10.23 9.72 -1.70
N ASN A 43 10.74 10.13 -0.55
CA ASN A 43 10.50 11.45 -0.01
C ASN A 43 11.75 12.32 -0.21
N TYR A 44 11.63 13.31 -1.10
CA TYR A 44 12.68 14.30 -1.39
C TYR A 44 12.52 15.59 -0.57
N ALA A 45 11.33 15.87 -0.06
CA ALA A 45 10.98 17.18 0.52
C ALA A 45 11.77 17.49 1.80
N ALA A 46 12.15 16.46 2.55
CA ALA A 46 12.86 16.61 3.84
C ALA A 46 14.26 17.24 3.72
N PHE A 47 14.87 17.30 2.53
CA PHE A 47 16.27 17.70 2.35
C PHE A 47 16.48 18.94 1.47
N THR A 48 15.42 19.50 0.87
CA THR A 48 15.51 20.53 -0.19
C THR A 48 16.15 21.84 0.28
N ASN A 49 16.04 22.20 1.56
CA ASN A 49 16.46 23.51 2.10
C ASN A 49 17.62 23.44 3.11
N ILE A 50 18.41 22.35 3.10
CA ILE A 50 19.46 22.13 4.10
C ILE A 50 20.80 21.97 3.40
N ASP A 51 21.71 22.93 3.58
CA ASP A 51 23.05 22.88 2.95
C ASP A 51 24.12 22.23 3.83
N ASN A 52 23.75 21.75 5.02
CA ASN A 52 24.68 21.10 5.93
C ASN A 52 24.45 19.59 5.98
N ALA A 53 25.43 18.80 5.52
CA ALA A 53 25.39 17.34 5.51
C ALA A 53 25.11 16.74 6.90
N LYS A 54 25.74 17.27 7.96
CA LYS A 54 25.54 16.77 9.33
C LYS A 54 24.09 16.95 9.80
N LYS A 55 23.46 18.08 9.43
CA LYS A 55 22.04 18.32 9.72
C LYS A 55 21.14 17.39 8.91
N ARG A 56 21.45 17.13 7.64
CA ARG A 56 20.69 16.16 6.83
C ARG A 56 20.73 14.75 7.42
N TYR A 57 21.88 14.29 7.91
CA TYR A 57 21.98 12.97 8.56
C TYR A 57 21.16 12.89 9.84
N ALA A 58 21.16 13.94 10.68
CA ALA A 58 20.35 13.98 11.89
C ALA A 58 18.85 13.89 11.59
N ILE A 59 18.37 14.70 10.64
CA ILE A 59 16.97 14.71 10.19
C ILE A 59 16.60 13.38 9.53
N ALA A 60 17.51 12.80 8.74
CA ALA A 60 17.29 11.50 8.12
C ALA A 60 17.11 10.39 9.18
N ALA A 61 17.96 10.37 10.20
CA ALA A 61 17.87 9.39 11.29
C ALA A 61 16.55 9.52 12.05
N GLU A 62 16.14 10.75 12.37
CA GLU A 62 14.86 11.03 13.03
C GLU A 62 13.67 10.53 12.18
N LEU A 63 13.63 10.92 10.90
CA LEU A 63 12.54 10.58 9.99
C LEU A 63 12.48 9.08 9.68
N ILE A 64 13.64 8.40 9.58
CA ILE A 64 13.72 6.94 9.47
C ILE A 64 13.14 6.28 10.73
N SER A 65 13.49 6.77 11.92
CA SER A 65 12.99 6.21 13.18
C SER A 65 11.48 6.36 13.31
N GLU A 66 10.96 7.55 12.96
CA GLU A 66 9.54 7.87 13.00
C GLU A 66 8.76 7.01 12.00
N LEU A 67 9.19 6.98 10.74
CA LEU A 67 8.57 6.13 9.71
C LEU A 67 8.64 4.66 10.11
N SER A 68 9.78 4.16 10.60
CA SER A 68 9.88 2.75 11.00
C SER A 68 8.90 2.41 12.12
N SER A 69 8.66 3.33 13.06
CA SER A 69 7.70 3.15 14.15
C SER A 69 6.27 3.15 13.61
N LYS A 70 5.92 4.07 12.72
CA LYS A 70 4.62 4.11 12.04
C LYS A 70 4.33 2.81 11.28
N ILE A 71 5.32 2.31 10.53
CA ILE A 71 5.19 1.06 9.77
C ILE A 71 4.96 -0.12 10.72
N LYS A 72 5.65 -0.17 11.86
CA LYS A 72 5.47 -1.21 12.89
C LYS A 72 4.07 -1.14 13.54
N THR A 73 3.51 0.05 13.71
CA THR A 73 2.14 0.22 14.22
C THR A 73 1.05 -0.12 13.20
N GLY A 74 1.42 -0.57 11.99
CA GLY A 74 0.47 -0.98 10.95
C GLY A 74 0.08 0.11 9.97
N TRP A 75 0.81 1.24 9.95
CA TRP A 75 0.61 2.28 8.94
C TRP A 75 1.07 1.79 7.55
N SER A 76 0.32 2.16 6.52
CA SER A 76 0.60 1.85 5.11
C SER A 76 0.36 3.09 4.26
N PRO A 77 1.26 3.43 3.31
CA PRO A 77 1.09 4.56 2.41
C PRO A 77 -0.07 4.38 1.43
N PHE A 78 -0.60 3.16 1.30
CA PHE A 78 -1.80 2.90 0.49
C PHE A 78 -3.09 3.33 1.20
N ASN A 79 -3.07 3.45 2.53
CA ASN A 79 -4.25 3.78 3.33
C ASN A 79 -4.41 5.31 3.52
N GLU A 80 -3.34 6.07 3.31
CA GLU A 80 -3.29 7.51 3.64
C GLU A 80 -3.97 8.41 2.60
N GLY A 81 -4.30 7.88 1.42
CA GLY A 81 -4.96 8.61 0.31
C GLY A 81 -6.41 8.23 0.06
N GLU A 82 -7.05 7.46 0.94
CA GLU A 82 -8.34 6.82 0.68
C GLU A 82 -9.55 7.79 0.75
N LYS A 83 -9.80 8.48 -0.38
CA LYS A 83 -11.17 8.72 -0.88
C LYS A 83 -11.91 7.42 -1.23
N GLU A 84 -11.22 6.28 -1.21
CA GLU A 84 -11.77 4.95 -1.38
C GLU A 84 -11.26 4.09 -0.23
N LYS A 85 -11.85 4.21 0.97
CA LYS A 85 -11.78 3.10 1.94
C LYS A 85 -12.46 1.92 1.27
N ARG A 86 -11.68 1.09 0.59
CA ARG A 86 -12.20 -0.16 0.04
C ARG A 86 -12.35 -1.09 1.23
N TYR A 87 -13.55 -1.07 1.82
CA TYR A 87 -14.00 -2.18 2.63
C TYR A 87 -14.03 -3.39 1.72
N ILE A 88 -12.93 -4.13 1.68
CA ILE A 88 -12.89 -5.43 1.02
C ILE A 88 -13.62 -6.35 2.00
N TYR A 89 -14.85 -6.72 1.64
CA TYR A 89 -15.65 -7.60 2.47
C TYR A 89 -14.97 -8.98 2.54
N GLU A 90 -15.07 -9.65 3.69
CA GLU A 90 -14.48 -10.97 3.91
C GLU A 90 -14.91 -11.97 2.83
N ASP A 91 -16.16 -11.87 2.38
CA ASP A 91 -16.70 -12.65 1.28
C ASP A 91 -15.90 -12.45 -0.03
N GLU A 92 -15.52 -11.22 -0.40
CA GLU A 92 -14.72 -10.96 -1.62
C GLU A 92 -13.34 -11.62 -1.54
N LEU A 93 -12.72 -11.63 -0.35
CA LEU A 93 -11.46 -12.32 -0.12
C LEU A 93 -11.62 -13.83 -0.30
N THR A 94 -12.67 -14.42 0.28
CA THR A 94 -12.94 -15.86 0.12
C THR A 94 -13.19 -16.23 -1.34
N TYR A 95 -13.95 -15.42 -2.09
CA TYR A 95 -14.20 -15.64 -3.50
C TYR A 95 -12.92 -15.51 -4.33
N SER A 96 -12.09 -14.50 -4.07
CA SER A 96 -10.79 -14.36 -4.77
C SER A 96 -9.88 -15.56 -4.52
N ALA A 97 -9.81 -16.06 -3.29
CA ALA A 97 -9.02 -17.23 -2.93
C ALA A 97 -9.55 -18.51 -3.58
N ILE A 98 -10.87 -18.69 -3.61
CA ILE A 98 -11.52 -19.81 -4.29
C ILE A 98 -11.26 -19.72 -5.80
N ALA A 99 -11.35 -18.54 -6.41
CA ALA A 99 -11.09 -18.32 -7.83
C ALA A 99 -9.63 -18.59 -8.22
N VAL A 100 -8.66 -18.20 -7.38
CA VAL A 100 -7.24 -18.52 -7.59
C VAL A 100 -6.98 -20.02 -7.45
N ASN A 101 -7.57 -20.68 -6.45
CA ASN A 101 -7.31 -22.08 -6.16
C ASN A 101 -8.00 -23.06 -7.11
N TYR A 102 -9.22 -22.75 -7.55
CA TYR A 102 -10.06 -23.66 -8.35
C TYR A 102 -10.26 -23.19 -9.80
N GLY A 103 -9.73 -22.03 -10.19
CA GLY A 103 -10.04 -21.42 -11.49
C GLY A 103 -11.54 -21.16 -11.69
N LYS A 104 -11.96 -20.82 -12.91
CA LYS A 104 -13.38 -20.58 -13.29
C LYS A 104 -14.29 -21.83 -13.18
N LEU A 105 -13.85 -22.92 -12.55
CA LEU A 105 -14.57 -24.19 -12.50
C LEU A 105 -15.86 -24.15 -11.66
N LYS A 106 -16.17 -23.02 -11.00
CA LYS A 106 -17.42 -22.81 -10.24
C LYS A 106 -18.40 -21.79 -10.84
N ASP A 107 -18.18 -21.30 -12.07
CA ASP A 107 -19.16 -20.45 -12.76
C ASP A 107 -20.52 -21.15 -12.98
N SER A 108 -20.60 -22.48 -12.80
CA SER A 108 -21.81 -23.27 -13.04
C SER A 108 -22.81 -23.30 -11.88
N ILE A 109 -22.41 -23.09 -10.62
CA ILE A 109 -23.31 -23.20 -9.46
C ILE A 109 -23.68 -21.81 -8.94
N LYS A 110 -24.75 -21.24 -9.50
CA LYS A 110 -25.32 -19.97 -9.06
C LYS A 110 -26.08 -20.14 -7.75
N THR A 111 -25.46 -19.78 -6.64
CA THR A 111 -26.11 -19.77 -5.31
C THR A 111 -26.82 -18.44 -5.05
N VAL A 112 -27.67 -18.38 -4.02
CA VAL A 112 -28.33 -17.13 -3.57
C VAL A 112 -27.29 -16.01 -3.34
N ARG A 113 -26.13 -16.36 -2.80
CA ARG A 113 -25.03 -15.42 -2.56
C ARG A 113 -24.45 -14.82 -3.86
N PHE A 114 -24.39 -15.60 -4.95
CA PHE A 114 -23.99 -15.10 -6.27
C PHE A 114 -24.96 -14.02 -6.76
N TYR A 115 -26.27 -14.30 -6.73
CA TYR A 115 -27.28 -13.34 -7.18
C TYR A 115 -27.32 -12.09 -6.31
N LEU A 116 -27.11 -12.20 -5.00
CA LEU A 116 -27.00 -11.05 -4.11
C LEU A 116 -25.77 -10.18 -4.44
N SER A 117 -24.62 -10.80 -4.69
CA SER A 117 -23.40 -10.06 -5.07
C SER A 117 -23.55 -9.36 -6.43
N ASP A 118 -24.16 -10.03 -7.40
CA ASP A 118 -24.48 -9.46 -8.72
C ASP A 118 -25.47 -8.29 -8.59
N PHE A 119 -26.52 -8.46 -7.80
CA PHE A 119 -27.49 -7.40 -7.50
C PHE A 119 -26.85 -6.19 -6.82
N LEU A 120 -25.98 -6.41 -5.82
CA LEU A 120 -25.26 -5.32 -5.15
C LEU A 120 -24.33 -4.59 -6.13
N SER A 121 -23.70 -5.30 -7.06
CA SER A 121 -22.85 -4.70 -8.09
C SER A 121 -23.65 -3.83 -9.05
N LEU A 122 -24.85 -4.28 -9.46
CA LEU A 122 -25.79 -3.49 -10.26
C LEU A 122 -26.25 -2.24 -9.49
N LYS A 123 -26.65 -2.38 -8.22
CA LYS A 123 -27.08 -1.25 -7.38
C LYS A 123 -25.97 -0.24 -7.12
N LYS A 124 -24.71 -0.70 -6.99
CA LYS A 124 -23.56 0.19 -6.85
C LYS A 124 -23.39 1.14 -8.05
N ALA A 125 -23.76 0.70 -9.25
CA ALA A 125 -23.74 1.57 -10.45
C ALA A 125 -24.88 2.59 -10.47
N GLU A 126 -26.00 2.32 -9.78
CA GLU A 126 -27.14 3.25 -9.67
C GLU A 126 -26.91 4.33 -8.60
N VAL A 127 -26.07 4.07 -7.59
CA VAL A 127 -25.78 5.03 -6.52
C VAL A 127 -24.83 6.11 -7.04
N ASN A 128 -25.26 7.37 -6.93
CA ASN A 128 -24.44 8.51 -7.32
C ASN A 128 -23.21 8.61 -6.41
N ALA A 129 -22.02 8.68 -6.99
CA ALA A 129 -20.75 8.69 -6.24
C ALA A 129 -20.63 9.85 -5.23
N LYS A 130 -21.50 10.87 -5.32
CA LYS A 130 -21.58 12.02 -4.41
C LYS A 130 -22.73 11.96 -3.39
N SER A 131 -23.48 10.86 -3.29
CA SER A 131 -24.44 10.68 -2.20
C SER A 131 -23.74 10.19 -0.93
N TYR A 132 -22.87 11.02 -0.38
CA TYR A 132 -22.32 10.92 0.98
C TYR A 132 -22.26 12.33 1.57
#